data_AF-A0A317A920-F1
#
_entry.id   AF-A0A317A920-F1
#
_cell.length_a   1.000
_cell.length_b   1.000
_cell.length_c   1.000
_cell.angle_alpha   90.00
_cell.angle_beta   90.00
_cell.angle_gamma   90.00
#
_symmetry.space_group_name_H-M   'P 1'
#
loop_
_entity.id
_entity.type
_entity.pdbx_description
1 polymer ?
#
loop_
_entity_poly.entity_id
_entity_poly.type
_entity_poly.pdbx_seq_one_letter_code
_entity_poly.pdbx_strand_id
1 'polypeptide(L)'
;MDHDPKIPAPNVILHAHKDWHLWFPLLEKHSRDRGVWEYINPDVDTLMPAIESLEPVYPAIPPEPVKPTSPTSEQTPEQQAALEEYNHKKAAYQLAAKNHEEDVRVYKVLCNQWVRKASKIANINEWINRTVSQDLLLPITMQLLRGISTPQAVVRELKKRLSPSDSNTKNLLRIQYRAHLEKAKTGRSNVDKWFNDWQALYAKAQAFELHEVKGDLAVTDFLDALAAKIAPDWAHNLRQTITTASAMGQPTMSLDDVARVFNLTMQEHEASGGKGRSTGVFSTFGGESAPSGGNSGGSTGGPRKYCPCKPGKPSHYWEPTKCHRLQQAITGIHGQNAFSAGLNQPV
;
A
#
# COMPACT_ATOMS: atom_id res chain seq x y z
N MET A 1 -26.61 10.25 -18.30
CA MET A 1 -26.04 10.28 -16.93
C MET A 1 -24.72 9.54 -17.01
N ASP A 2 -23.62 10.26 -17.10
CA ASP A 2 -22.29 9.65 -17.03
C ASP A 2 -22.08 9.17 -15.60
N HIS A 3 -22.11 7.87 -15.40
CA HIS A 3 -21.80 7.27 -14.10
C HIS A 3 -20.31 7.49 -13.84
N ASP A 4 -19.97 8.36 -12.91
CA ASP A 4 -18.61 8.49 -12.39
C ASP A 4 -18.14 7.10 -11.94
N PRO A 5 -16.95 6.64 -12.39
CA PRO A 5 -16.48 5.30 -12.08
C PRO A 5 -16.33 5.14 -10.56
N LYS A 6 -17.06 4.15 -10.01
CA LYS A 6 -16.98 3.77 -8.60
C LYS A 6 -15.55 3.38 -8.25
N ILE A 7 -15.09 3.81 -7.07
CA ILE A 7 -13.77 3.43 -6.59
C ILE A 7 -13.80 1.92 -6.29
N PRO A 8 -12.89 1.11 -6.86
CA PRO A 8 -12.78 -0.30 -6.51
C PRO A 8 -12.43 -0.42 -5.02
N ALA A 9 -13.28 -1.09 -4.25
CA ALA A 9 -13.02 -1.38 -2.83
C ALA A 9 -13.57 -2.76 -2.48
N PRO A 10 -12.79 -3.84 -2.68
CA PRO A 10 -13.29 -5.18 -2.40
C PRO A 10 -13.20 -5.58 -0.92
N ASN A 11 -12.43 -4.87 -0.06
CA ASN A 11 -12.24 -5.25 1.36
C ASN A 11 -12.12 -4.03 2.29
N VAL A 12 -12.44 -4.25 3.58
CA VAL A 12 -12.15 -3.32 4.67
C VAL A 12 -10.63 -3.14 4.78
N ILE A 13 -10.17 -1.90 4.94
CA ILE A 13 -8.75 -1.51 4.99
C ILE A 13 -8.39 -0.96 6.38
N LEU A 14 -9.24 -0.10 6.97
CA LEU A 14 -9.01 0.54 8.26
C LEU A 14 -9.71 -0.24 9.37
N HIS A 15 -8.96 -1.09 10.08
CA HIS A 15 -9.45 -1.83 11.25
C HIS A 15 -8.99 -1.20 12.56
N ALA A 16 -7.77 -0.65 12.58
CA ALA A 16 -7.20 -0.03 13.75
C ALA A 16 -6.26 1.11 13.37
N HIS A 17 -5.74 1.78 14.40
CA HIS A 17 -4.76 2.86 14.31
C HIS A 17 -3.55 2.54 13.41
N LYS A 18 -3.05 1.29 13.45
CA LYS A 18 -1.95 0.83 12.59
C LYS A 18 -2.26 0.91 11.10
N ASP A 19 -3.52 0.91 10.67
CA ASP A 19 -3.89 0.93 9.25
C ASP A 19 -4.08 2.37 8.73
N TRP A 20 -4.09 3.37 9.63
CA TRP A 20 -4.29 4.79 9.31
C TRP A 20 -3.31 5.30 8.25
N HIS A 21 -2.02 4.96 8.39
CA HIS A 21 -0.96 5.38 7.47
C HIS A 21 -1.09 4.80 6.05
N LEU A 22 -1.87 3.73 5.86
CA LEU A 22 -2.20 3.18 4.55
C LEU A 22 -3.50 3.76 4.02
N TRP A 23 -4.50 3.87 4.87
CA TRP A 23 -5.85 4.26 4.48
C TRP A 23 -5.97 5.74 4.13
N PHE A 24 -5.42 6.62 4.97
CA PHE A 24 -5.59 8.07 4.80
C PHE A 24 -4.96 8.61 3.49
N PRO A 25 -3.74 8.21 3.09
CA PRO A 25 -3.18 8.62 1.80
C PRO A 25 -4.02 8.15 0.60
N LEU A 26 -4.65 6.97 0.67
CA LEU A 26 -5.55 6.50 -0.37
C LEU A 26 -6.82 7.35 -0.46
N LEU A 27 -7.42 7.70 0.69
CA LEU A 27 -8.55 8.62 0.76
C LEU A 27 -8.20 9.98 0.12
N GLU A 28 -7.06 10.55 0.51
CA GLU A 28 -6.61 11.84 0.00
C GLU A 28 -6.42 11.79 -1.51
N LYS A 29 -5.70 10.78 -2.01
CA LYS A 29 -5.51 10.57 -3.45
C LYS A 29 -6.85 10.48 -4.18
N HIS A 30 -7.75 9.59 -3.75
CA HIS A 30 -9.04 9.40 -4.41
C HIS A 30 -9.92 10.66 -4.43
N SER A 31 -9.82 11.47 -3.38
CA SER A 31 -10.57 12.73 -3.24
C SER A 31 -9.97 13.85 -4.09
N ARG A 32 -8.64 13.94 -4.16
CA ARG A 32 -7.91 14.90 -5.02
C ARG A 32 -8.13 14.59 -6.50
N ASP A 33 -8.01 13.32 -6.90
CA ASP A 33 -8.24 12.88 -8.28
C ASP A 33 -9.66 13.24 -8.79
N ARG A 34 -10.64 13.34 -7.87
CA ARG A 34 -12.03 13.73 -8.17
C ARG A 34 -12.31 15.23 -8.02
N GLY A 35 -11.37 16.00 -7.50
CA GLY A 35 -11.52 17.44 -7.24
C GLY A 35 -12.51 17.77 -6.11
N VAL A 36 -12.63 16.90 -5.10
CA VAL A 36 -13.57 17.08 -3.96
C VAL A 36 -12.88 17.09 -2.60
N TRP A 37 -11.54 17.17 -2.57
CA TRP A 37 -10.75 17.13 -1.33
C TRP A 37 -11.18 18.15 -0.28
N GLU A 38 -11.64 19.34 -0.70
CA GLU A 38 -12.13 20.39 0.20
C GLU A 38 -13.28 19.93 1.12
N TYR A 39 -14.13 19.01 0.65
CA TYR A 39 -15.28 18.48 1.41
C TYR A 39 -14.93 17.29 2.31
N ILE A 40 -13.65 16.91 2.34
CA ILE A 40 -13.16 15.69 2.99
C ILE A 40 -11.97 15.98 3.90
N ASN A 41 -11.18 17.00 3.57
CA ASN A 41 -9.97 17.37 4.29
C ASN A 41 -10.25 17.60 5.78
N PRO A 42 -9.73 16.74 6.69
CA PRO A 42 -10.00 16.85 8.11
C PRO A 42 -9.26 18.01 8.79
N ASP A 43 -8.23 18.57 8.14
CA ASP A 43 -7.28 19.53 8.72
C ASP A 43 -7.70 21.00 8.63
N VAL A 44 -8.79 21.28 7.91
CA VAL A 44 -9.39 22.61 7.88
C VAL A 44 -10.27 22.76 9.11
N ASP A 45 -10.11 23.80 9.92
CA ASP A 45 -10.90 23.98 11.14
C ASP A 45 -12.41 24.08 10.85
N THR A 46 -12.76 24.82 9.81
CA THR A 46 -14.15 24.99 9.37
C THR A 46 -14.68 23.73 8.69
N LEU A 47 -15.81 23.22 9.17
CA LEU A 47 -16.54 22.18 8.47
C LEU A 47 -17.21 22.78 7.23
N MET A 48 -17.02 22.14 6.09
CA MET A 48 -17.76 22.47 4.88
C MET A 48 -19.24 22.16 5.11
N PRO A 49 -20.14 23.01 4.57
CA PRO A 49 -21.56 22.73 4.62
C PRO A 49 -21.87 21.41 3.89
N ALA A 50 -22.93 20.73 4.33
CA ALA A 50 -23.44 19.55 3.67
C ALA A 50 -23.78 19.88 2.21
N ILE A 51 -23.41 19.02 1.26
CA ILE A 51 -23.62 19.32 -0.17
C ILE A 51 -25.11 19.48 -0.50
N GLU A 52 -25.97 18.79 0.24
CA GLU A 52 -27.43 18.89 0.18
C GLU A 52 -27.92 20.31 0.52
N SER A 53 -27.23 21.01 1.43
CA SER A 53 -27.59 22.40 1.77
C SER A 53 -27.18 23.42 0.71
N LEU A 54 -26.38 23.01 -0.29
CA LEU A 54 -25.93 23.84 -1.41
C LEU A 54 -26.74 23.57 -2.68
N GLU A 55 -27.91 22.92 -2.57
CA GLU A 55 -28.79 22.69 -3.70
C GLU A 55 -29.26 24.03 -4.31
N PRO A 56 -29.10 24.24 -5.63
CA PRO A 56 -29.56 25.46 -6.28
C PRO A 56 -31.07 25.63 -6.13
N VAL A 57 -31.50 26.86 -5.87
CA VAL A 57 -32.93 27.22 -5.73
C VAL A 57 -33.50 27.60 -7.09
N TYR A 58 -34.71 27.10 -7.40
CA TYR A 58 -35.40 27.44 -8.65
C TYR A 58 -35.71 28.95 -8.68
N PRO A 59 -35.42 29.67 -9.79
CA PRO A 59 -35.67 31.10 -9.90
C PRO A 59 -37.16 31.36 -10.12
N ALA A 60 -37.94 31.45 -9.04
CA ALA A 60 -39.37 31.73 -9.12
C ALA A 60 -39.63 33.19 -9.54
N ILE A 61 -40.62 33.41 -10.41
CA ILE A 61 -41.12 34.76 -10.71
C ILE A 61 -41.98 35.20 -9.51
N PRO A 62 -41.78 36.42 -8.96
CA PRO A 62 -42.65 36.97 -7.94
C PRO A 62 -44.12 37.00 -8.42
N PRO A 63 -45.10 36.90 -7.51
CA PRO A 63 -46.50 37.03 -7.90
C PRO A 63 -46.77 38.41 -8.51
N GLU A 64 -47.62 38.46 -9.54
CA GLU A 64 -48.01 39.73 -10.16
C GLU A 64 -48.72 40.61 -9.12
N PRO A 65 -48.26 41.87 -8.92
CA PRO A 65 -48.85 42.73 -7.91
C PRO A 65 -50.26 43.16 -8.30
N VAL A 66 -51.16 43.17 -7.32
CA VAL A 66 -52.54 43.61 -7.48
C VAL A 66 -52.61 45.12 -7.33
N LYS A 67 -53.28 45.79 -8.27
CA LYS A 67 -53.46 47.24 -8.21
C LYS A 67 -54.38 47.60 -7.03
N PRO A 68 -54.01 48.56 -6.16
CA PRO A 68 -54.90 49.05 -5.12
C PRO A 68 -56.21 49.56 -5.74
N THR A 69 -57.34 49.02 -5.31
CA THR A 69 -58.67 49.47 -5.75
C THR A 69 -59.26 50.32 -4.64
N SER A 70 -59.30 51.64 -4.82
CA SER A 70 -59.91 52.56 -3.85
C SER A 70 -61.24 53.08 -4.40
N PRO A 71 -62.35 53.03 -3.64
CA PRO A 71 -63.66 53.50 -4.09
C PRO A 71 -63.84 55.03 -4.02
N THR A 72 -62.88 55.78 -3.47
CA THR A 72 -63.01 57.23 -3.21
C THR A 72 -62.01 58.03 -4.06
N SER A 73 -62.46 59.10 -4.71
CA SER A 73 -61.64 59.92 -5.64
C SER A 73 -60.70 60.93 -4.97
N GLU A 74 -60.60 60.92 -3.64
CA GLU A 74 -59.71 61.82 -2.89
C GLU A 74 -58.35 61.16 -2.70
N GLN A 75 -57.31 61.76 -3.30
CA GLN A 75 -55.93 61.30 -3.19
C GLN A 75 -55.35 61.64 -1.81
N THR A 76 -55.44 60.71 -0.87
CA THR A 76 -54.71 60.85 0.39
C THR A 76 -53.23 60.48 0.21
N PRO A 77 -52.31 61.00 1.05
CA PRO A 77 -50.91 60.61 1.03
C PRO A 77 -50.68 59.09 1.14
N GLU A 78 -51.54 58.37 1.89
CA GLU A 78 -51.44 56.91 1.98
C GLU A 78 -51.74 56.21 0.65
N GLN A 79 -52.66 56.75 -0.17
CA GLN A 79 -52.97 56.19 -1.49
C GLN A 79 -51.85 56.42 -2.50
N GLN A 80 -51.17 57.56 -2.43
CA GLN A 80 -50.00 57.85 -3.26
C GLN A 80 -48.85 56.89 -2.94
N ALA A 81 -48.56 56.67 -1.65
CA ALA A 81 -47.57 55.71 -1.20
C ALA A 81 -47.90 54.26 -1.65
N ALA A 82 -49.16 53.84 -1.54
CA ALA A 82 -49.60 52.51 -1.99
C ALA A 82 -49.48 52.32 -3.51
N LEU A 83 -49.71 53.38 -4.30
CA LEU A 83 -49.55 53.36 -5.75
C LEU A 83 -48.07 53.31 -6.16
N GLU A 84 -47.21 54.05 -5.47
CA GLU A 84 -45.76 53.99 -5.66
C GLU A 84 -45.20 52.60 -5.33
N GLU A 85 -45.65 51.99 -4.22
CA GLU A 85 -45.29 50.63 -3.85
C GLU A 85 -45.75 49.60 -4.90
N TYR A 86 -46.99 49.73 -5.40
CA TYR A 86 -47.49 48.91 -6.50
C TYR A 86 -46.62 49.04 -7.76
N ASN A 87 -46.31 50.27 -8.18
CA ASN A 87 -45.50 50.53 -9.36
C ASN A 87 -44.09 49.94 -9.21
N HIS A 88 -43.49 50.06 -8.03
CA HIS A 88 -42.20 49.46 -7.71
C HIS A 88 -42.24 47.93 -7.81
N LYS A 89 -43.23 47.28 -7.17
CA LYS A 89 -43.45 45.84 -7.25
C LYS A 89 -43.72 45.38 -8.68
N LYS A 90 -44.45 46.16 -9.47
CA LYS A 90 -44.77 45.84 -10.87
C LYS A 90 -43.54 45.91 -11.76
N ALA A 91 -42.70 46.92 -11.57
CA ALA A 91 -41.43 47.03 -12.27
C ALA A 91 -40.50 45.85 -11.93
N ALA A 92 -40.43 45.45 -10.66
CA ALA A 92 -39.66 44.28 -10.22
C ALA A 92 -40.18 42.97 -10.83
N TYR A 93 -41.50 42.76 -10.85
CA TYR A 93 -42.13 41.62 -11.53
C TYR A 93 -41.80 41.57 -13.03
N GLN A 94 -41.93 42.69 -13.73
CA GLN A 94 -41.63 42.77 -15.17
C GLN A 94 -40.16 42.47 -15.47
N LEU A 95 -39.24 42.96 -14.64
CA LEU A 95 -37.82 42.66 -14.77
C LEU A 95 -37.53 41.17 -14.50
N ALA A 96 -38.12 40.60 -13.44
CA ALA A 96 -37.97 39.19 -13.12
C ALA A 96 -38.55 38.29 -14.22
N ALA A 97 -39.73 38.62 -14.76
CA ALA A 97 -40.35 37.88 -15.86
C ALA A 97 -39.50 37.94 -17.15
N LYS A 98 -38.89 39.10 -17.44
CA LYS A 98 -38.00 39.27 -18.60
C LYS A 98 -36.71 38.45 -18.48
N ASN A 99 -36.12 38.39 -17.28
CA ASN A 99 -34.86 37.69 -17.04
C ASN A 99 -35.05 36.20 -16.71
N HIS A 100 -36.27 35.77 -16.40
CA HIS A 100 -36.58 34.42 -15.92
C HIS A 100 -36.04 33.32 -16.83
N GLU A 101 -36.11 33.49 -18.15
CA GLU A 101 -35.59 32.48 -19.08
C GLU A 101 -34.08 32.26 -18.90
N GLU A 102 -33.31 33.34 -18.76
CA GLU A 102 -31.86 33.26 -18.53
C GLU A 102 -31.56 32.74 -17.13
N ASP A 103 -32.29 33.18 -16.10
CA ASP A 103 -32.15 32.68 -14.74
C ASP A 103 -32.40 31.15 -14.68
N VAL A 104 -33.40 30.65 -15.42
CA VAL A 104 -33.67 29.21 -15.55
C VAL A 104 -32.54 28.49 -16.28
N ARG A 105 -31.90 29.09 -17.30
CA ARG A 105 -30.73 28.50 -17.96
C ARG A 105 -29.54 28.40 -17.00
N VAL A 106 -29.24 29.46 -16.25
CA VAL A 106 -28.19 29.48 -15.23
C VAL A 106 -28.47 28.44 -14.15
N TYR A 107 -29.70 28.39 -13.65
CA TYR A 107 -30.16 27.38 -12.69
C TYR A 107 -29.88 25.95 -13.18
N LYS A 108 -30.23 25.62 -14.42
CA LYS A 108 -29.95 24.29 -15.00
C LYS A 108 -28.46 23.97 -15.01
N VAL A 109 -27.60 24.93 -15.32
CA VAL A 109 -26.14 24.75 -15.29
C VAL A 109 -25.67 24.49 -13.85
N LEU A 110 -26.14 25.29 -12.89
CA LEU A 110 -25.81 25.12 -11.47
C LEU A 110 -26.28 23.77 -10.93
N CYS A 111 -27.49 23.33 -11.26
CA CYS A 111 -28.00 22.01 -10.89
C CYS A 111 -27.10 20.90 -11.44
N ASN A 112 -26.70 20.98 -12.72
CA ASN A 112 -25.79 19.99 -13.30
C ASN A 112 -24.43 19.95 -12.58
N GLN A 113 -23.87 21.10 -12.22
CA GLN A 113 -22.62 21.18 -11.46
C GLN A 113 -22.79 20.61 -10.05
N TRP A 114 -23.89 20.96 -9.38
CA TRP A 114 -24.23 20.46 -8.05
C TRP A 114 -24.40 18.94 -8.05
N VAL A 115 -25.20 18.37 -8.96
CA VAL A 115 -25.41 16.91 -9.07
C VAL A 115 -24.08 16.18 -9.28
N ARG A 116 -23.21 16.68 -10.17
CA ARG A 116 -21.88 16.10 -10.41
C ARG A 116 -21.02 16.13 -9.16
N LYS A 117 -21.00 17.26 -8.44
CA LYS A 117 -20.22 17.41 -7.19
C LYS A 117 -20.75 16.51 -6.07
N ALA A 118 -22.08 16.49 -5.87
CA ALA A 118 -22.75 15.64 -4.91
C ALA A 118 -22.48 14.15 -5.18
N SER A 119 -22.55 13.72 -6.43
CA SER A 119 -22.24 12.34 -6.84
C SER A 119 -20.81 11.93 -6.49
N LYS A 120 -19.83 12.82 -6.72
CA LYS A 120 -18.42 12.57 -6.38
C LYS A 120 -18.21 12.47 -4.87
N ILE A 121 -18.83 13.34 -4.09
CA ILE A 121 -18.77 13.31 -2.61
C ILE A 121 -19.42 12.02 -2.09
N ALA A 122 -20.59 11.65 -2.62
CA ALA A 122 -21.29 10.42 -2.27
C ALA A 122 -20.45 9.17 -2.57
N ASN A 123 -19.74 9.15 -3.71
CA ASN A 123 -18.81 8.07 -4.07
C ASN A 123 -17.66 7.94 -3.05
N ILE A 124 -17.08 9.05 -2.59
CA ILE A 124 -16.06 8.97 -1.54
C ILE A 124 -16.68 8.50 -0.22
N ASN A 125 -17.87 8.99 0.13
CA ASN A 125 -18.55 8.56 1.35
C ASN A 125 -18.85 7.06 1.34
N GLU A 126 -19.31 6.52 0.20
CA GLU A 126 -19.50 5.08 0.00
C GLU A 126 -18.17 4.32 0.15
N TRP A 127 -17.07 4.86 -0.40
CA TRP A 127 -15.75 4.28 -0.25
C TRP A 127 -15.27 4.28 1.21
N ILE A 128 -15.47 5.36 1.96
CA ILE A 128 -15.16 5.43 3.40
C ILE A 128 -15.95 4.34 4.14
N ASN A 129 -17.27 4.28 3.92
CA ASN A 129 -18.13 3.31 4.60
C ASN A 129 -17.77 1.85 4.29
N ARG A 130 -17.20 1.56 3.11
CA ARG A 130 -16.74 0.22 2.74
C ARG A 130 -15.35 -0.14 3.25
N THR A 131 -14.48 0.85 3.39
CA THR A 131 -13.06 0.63 3.72
C THR A 131 -12.76 0.80 5.20
N VAL A 132 -13.67 1.38 5.99
CA VAL A 132 -13.55 1.50 7.45
C VAL A 132 -14.33 0.39 8.15
N SER A 133 -13.75 -0.20 9.19
CA SER A 133 -14.42 -1.24 9.98
C SER A 133 -15.67 -0.68 10.67
N GLN A 134 -16.70 -1.52 10.75
CA GLN A 134 -17.97 -1.13 11.33
C GLN A 134 -17.85 -0.78 12.83
N ASP A 135 -16.95 -1.44 13.55
CA ASP A 135 -16.65 -1.17 14.96
C ASP A 135 -16.11 0.25 15.20
N LEU A 136 -15.35 0.79 14.25
CA LEU A 136 -14.85 2.17 14.30
C LEU A 136 -15.90 3.18 13.85
N LEU A 137 -16.68 2.83 12.83
CA LEU A 137 -17.59 3.74 12.15
C LEU A 137 -18.90 3.97 12.92
N LEU A 138 -19.46 2.94 13.57
CA LEU A 138 -20.73 3.02 14.30
C LEU A 138 -20.72 4.08 15.42
N PRO A 139 -19.73 4.11 16.35
CA PRO A 139 -19.71 5.09 17.42
C PRO A 139 -19.60 6.53 16.90
N ILE A 140 -18.83 6.73 15.83
CA ILE A 140 -18.65 8.03 15.18
C ILE A 140 -19.97 8.48 14.55
N THR A 141 -20.63 7.58 13.82
CA THR A 141 -21.92 7.87 13.18
C THR A 141 -22.97 8.25 14.23
N MET A 142 -23.08 7.48 15.32
CA MET A 142 -24.00 7.79 16.42
C MET A 142 -23.74 9.15 17.06
N GLN A 143 -22.47 9.57 17.17
CA GLN A 143 -22.10 10.89 17.67
C GLN A 143 -22.49 12.00 16.68
N LEU A 144 -22.23 11.80 15.39
CA LEU A 144 -22.48 12.79 14.34
C LEU A 144 -23.95 12.97 13.97
N LEU A 145 -24.82 11.99 14.26
CA LEU A 145 -26.27 12.14 14.13
C LEU A 145 -26.85 13.30 14.97
N ARG A 146 -26.12 13.74 16.00
CA ARG A 146 -26.52 14.89 16.84
C ARG A 146 -26.09 16.25 16.27
N GLY A 147 -25.37 16.27 15.14
CA GLY A 147 -24.80 17.47 14.54
C GLY A 147 -24.68 17.36 13.02
N ILE A 148 -23.65 17.99 12.46
CA ILE A 148 -23.40 17.98 11.00
C ILE A 148 -22.71 16.66 10.63
N SER A 149 -23.45 15.79 9.94
CA SER A 149 -22.94 14.51 9.43
C SER A 149 -22.43 14.67 8.01
N THR A 150 -21.19 15.13 7.86
CA THR A 150 -20.48 15.21 6.57
C THR A 150 -19.33 14.21 6.51
N PRO A 151 -18.88 13.79 5.30
CA PRO A 151 -17.69 12.95 5.15
C PRO A 151 -16.47 13.55 5.85
N GLN A 152 -16.31 14.88 5.79
CA GLN A 152 -15.26 15.60 6.52
C GLN A 152 -15.34 15.37 8.04
N ALA A 153 -16.53 15.47 8.64
CA ALA A 153 -16.71 15.27 10.07
C ALA A 153 -16.37 13.84 10.49
N VAL A 154 -16.76 12.84 9.68
CA VAL A 154 -16.39 11.44 9.90
C VAL A 154 -14.87 11.25 9.86
N VAL A 155 -14.21 11.75 8.81
CA VAL A 155 -12.75 11.62 8.64
C VAL A 155 -11.99 12.36 9.74
N ARG A 156 -12.49 13.51 10.20
CA ARG A 156 -11.91 14.26 11.32
C ARG A 156 -11.95 13.48 12.63
N GLU A 157 -13.09 12.86 12.94
CA GLU A 157 -13.23 12.06 14.16
C GLU A 157 -12.41 10.76 14.06
N LEU A 158 -12.34 10.13 12.88
CA LEU A 158 -11.43 9.02 12.63
C LEU A 158 -9.97 9.44 12.84
N LYS A 159 -9.55 10.59 12.30
CA LYS A 159 -8.20 11.14 12.49
C LYS A 159 -7.90 11.38 13.97
N LYS A 160 -8.83 11.96 14.71
CA LYS A 160 -8.67 12.21 16.15
C LYS A 160 -8.43 10.93 16.97
N ARG A 161 -9.11 9.83 16.60
CA ARG A 161 -9.04 8.55 17.33
C ARG A 161 -7.90 7.64 16.87
N LEU A 162 -7.56 7.70 15.58
CA LEU A 162 -6.73 6.70 14.90
C LEU A 162 -5.45 7.27 14.32
N SER A 163 -5.31 8.60 14.19
CA SER A 163 -4.03 9.17 13.83
C SER A 163 -3.07 8.91 14.99
N PRO A 164 -1.96 8.22 14.75
CA PRO A 164 -0.84 8.33 15.67
C PRO A 164 -0.43 9.79 15.74
N SER A 165 0.03 10.21 16.92
CA SER A 165 0.91 11.38 16.94
C SER A 165 2.06 11.10 15.97
N ASP A 166 2.51 12.12 15.23
CA ASP A 166 3.62 11.94 14.29
C ASP A 166 4.84 11.27 14.94
N SER A 167 5.04 11.52 16.25
CA SER A 167 6.04 10.85 17.08
C SER A 167 5.80 9.35 17.24
N ASN A 168 4.57 8.90 17.52
CA ASN A 168 4.23 7.49 17.64
C ASN A 168 4.32 6.76 16.29
N THR A 169 3.92 7.38 15.18
CA THR A 169 4.09 6.81 13.83
C THR A 169 5.57 6.59 13.54
N LYS A 170 6.39 7.62 13.76
CA LYS A 170 7.83 7.59 13.52
C LYS A 170 8.49 6.51 14.37
N ASN A 171 8.11 6.39 15.65
CA ASN A 171 8.65 5.36 16.53
C ASN A 171 8.25 3.93 16.10
N LEU A 172 6.99 3.71 15.72
CA LEU A 172 6.54 2.41 15.24
C LEU A 172 7.26 2.00 13.93
N LEU A 173 7.36 2.93 12.97
CA LEU A 173 8.09 2.71 11.72
C LEU A 173 9.57 2.41 11.99
N ARG A 174 10.20 3.13 12.92
CA ARG A 174 11.58 2.87 13.36
C ARG A 174 11.74 1.44 13.90
N ILE A 175 10.84 1.00 14.78
CA ILE A 175 10.85 -0.36 15.34
C ILE A 175 10.67 -1.41 14.24
N GLN A 176 9.70 -1.21 13.34
CA GLN A 176 9.44 -2.12 12.22
C GLN A 176 10.62 -2.21 11.26
N TYR A 177 11.21 -1.07 10.90
CA TYR A 177 12.36 -1.00 10.01
C TYR A 177 13.57 -1.74 10.60
N ARG A 178 13.90 -1.48 11.88
CA ARG A 178 14.99 -2.19 12.56
C ARG A 178 14.73 -3.69 12.69
N ALA A 179 13.52 -4.08 13.08
CA ALA A 179 13.15 -5.49 13.16
C ALA A 179 13.25 -6.20 11.80
N HIS A 180 12.96 -5.50 10.69
CA HIS A 180 13.08 -6.05 9.34
C HIS A 180 14.54 -6.26 8.91
N LEU A 181 15.44 -5.37 9.31
CA LEU A 181 16.90 -5.54 9.13
C LEU A 181 17.43 -6.72 9.97
N GLU A 182 17.01 -6.85 11.22
CA GLU A 182 17.40 -7.99 12.08
C GLU A 182 16.87 -9.34 11.55
N LYS A 183 15.72 -9.33 10.86
CA LYS A 183 15.19 -10.52 10.21
C LYS A 183 16.05 -11.01 9.04
N ALA A 184 16.77 -10.12 8.35
CA ALA A 184 17.76 -10.53 7.35
C ALA A 184 18.95 -11.28 7.98
N LYS A 185 19.28 -10.96 9.23
CA LYS A 185 20.34 -11.63 9.99
C LYS A 185 19.91 -13.00 10.53
N THR A 186 18.61 -13.23 10.69
CA THR A 186 18.04 -14.41 11.38
C THR A 186 17.17 -15.27 10.46
N GLY A 187 17.76 -16.33 9.89
CA GLY A 187 17.04 -17.40 9.19
C GLY A 187 17.26 -17.45 7.67
N ARG A 188 16.52 -18.36 6.99
CA ARG A 188 16.47 -18.44 5.52
C ARG A 188 15.29 -17.60 5.03
N SER A 189 15.54 -16.32 4.76
CA SER A 189 14.54 -15.45 4.13
C SER A 189 14.66 -15.55 2.60
N ASN A 190 13.53 -15.57 1.90
CA ASN A 190 13.53 -15.35 0.45
C ASN A 190 14.00 -13.91 0.19
N VAL A 191 15.05 -13.76 -0.61
CA VAL A 191 15.77 -12.50 -0.81
C VAL A 191 14.87 -11.46 -1.50
N ASP A 192 14.17 -11.84 -2.58
CA ASP A 192 13.29 -10.93 -3.31
C ASP A 192 12.12 -10.45 -2.46
N LYS A 193 11.50 -11.36 -1.73
CA LYS A 193 10.42 -11.00 -0.81
C LYS A 193 10.93 -10.06 0.27
N TRP A 194 12.07 -10.37 0.89
CA TRP A 194 12.67 -9.51 1.92
C TRP A 194 13.02 -8.13 1.38
N PHE A 195 13.58 -8.05 0.16
CA PHE A 195 13.97 -6.80 -0.48
C PHE A 195 12.75 -5.96 -0.86
N ASN A 196 11.71 -6.57 -1.44
CA ASN A 196 10.44 -5.88 -1.75
C ASN A 196 9.75 -5.34 -0.48
N ASP A 197 9.70 -6.15 0.58
CA ASP A 197 9.17 -5.73 1.88
C ASP A 197 10.02 -4.58 2.48
N TRP A 198 11.36 -4.65 2.36
CA TRP A 198 12.27 -3.60 2.80
C TRP A 198 12.08 -2.32 2.00
N GLN A 199 11.97 -2.38 0.66
CA GLN A 199 11.78 -1.22 -0.20
C GLN A 199 10.46 -0.50 0.12
N ALA A 200 9.39 -1.24 0.39
CA ALA A 200 8.13 -0.67 0.84
C ALA A 200 8.25 0.02 2.21
N LEU A 201 9.00 -0.56 3.16
CA LEU A 201 9.28 0.07 4.46
C LEU A 201 10.19 1.30 4.34
N TYR A 202 11.20 1.25 3.48
CA TYR A 202 12.12 2.36 3.20
C TYR A 202 11.38 3.55 2.59
N ALA A 203 10.52 3.32 1.59
CA ALA A 203 9.69 4.36 1.00
C ALA A 203 8.78 5.04 2.04
N LYS A 204 8.17 4.26 2.95
CA LYS A 204 7.41 4.81 4.08
C LYS A 204 8.30 5.63 5.01
N ALA A 205 9.45 5.10 5.40
CA ALA A 205 10.39 5.78 6.30
C ALA A 205 10.91 7.10 5.71
N GLN A 206 11.14 7.15 4.40
CA GLN A 206 11.53 8.34 3.67
C GLN A 206 10.40 9.39 3.65
N ALA A 207 9.15 8.96 3.41
CA ALA A 207 7.98 9.85 3.42
C ALA A 207 7.74 10.51 4.79
N PHE A 208 8.08 9.82 5.89
CA PHE A 208 8.00 10.37 7.26
C PHE A 208 9.31 11.06 7.73
N GLU A 209 10.30 11.19 6.85
CA GLU A 209 11.60 11.79 7.12
C GLU A 209 12.32 11.21 8.36
N LEU A 210 12.35 9.88 8.48
CA LEU A 210 13.13 9.22 9.52
C LEU A 210 14.63 9.48 9.33
N HIS A 211 15.34 9.75 10.42
CA HIS A 211 16.78 10.04 10.37
C HIS A 211 17.59 8.75 10.17
N GLU A 212 17.03 7.61 10.56
CA GLU A 212 17.66 6.28 10.47
C GLU A 212 17.80 5.77 9.03
N VAL A 213 17.08 6.36 8.09
CA VAL A 213 17.15 6.03 6.66
C VAL A 213 17.95 7.04 5.85
N LYS A 214 18.55 8.03 6.53
CA LYS A 214 19.37 9.09 5.93
C LYS A 214 20.83 8.94 6.39
N GLY A 215 21.76 9.32 5.50
CA GLY A 215 23.19 9.35 5.78
C GLY A 215 23.89 7.98 5.79
N ASP A 216 25.18 8.01 6.10
CA ASP A 216 26.07 6.86 5.96
C ASP A 216 25.75 5.70 6.93
N LEU A 217 25.15 6.01 8.08
CA LEU A 217 24.74 5.00 9.05
C LEU A 217 23.65 4.09 8.47
N ALA A 218 22.71 4.65 7.71
CA ALA A 218 21.63 3.90 7.07
C ALA A 218 22.18 2.91 6.03
N VAL A 219 23.20 3.32 5.28
CA VAL A 219 23.92 2.48 4.32
C VAL A 219 24.66 1.36 5.04
N THR A 220 25.31 1.68 6.15
CA THR A 220 26.04 0.70 6.98
C THR A 220 25.10 -0.35 7.56
N ASP A 221 23.99 0.07 8.19
CA ASP A 221 23.00 -0.83 8.78
C ASP A 221 22.38 -1.78 7.73
N PHE A 222 22.13 -1.28 6.52
CA PHE A 222 21.62 -2.09 5.41
C PHE A 222 22.65 -3.13 4.94
N LEU A 223 23.91 -2.72 4.76
CA LEU A 223 24.98 -3.63 4.37
C LEU A 223 25.26 -4.68 5.44
N ASP A 224 25.23 -4.31 6.72
CA ASP A 224 25.43 -5.24 7.83
C ASP A 224 24.31 -6.28 7.91
N ALA A 225 23.07 -5.90 7.59
CA ALA A 225 21.95 -6.83 7.50
C ALA A 225 22.16 -7.84 6.35
N LEU A 226 22.61 -7.38 5.19
CA LEU A 226 22.89 -8.23 4.03
C LEU A 226 24.12 -9.13 4.23
N ALA A 227 25.14 -8.62 4.91
CA ALA A 227 26.42 -9.31 5.13
C ALA A 227 26.26 -10.59 5.96
N ALA A 228 25.23 -10.68 6.79
CA ALA A 228 25.04 -11.82 7.68
C ALA A 228 24.73 -13.13 6.94
N LYS A 229 23.75 -13.11 6.01
CA LYS A 229 23.24 -14.32 5.36
C LYS A 229 22.78 -14.16 3.91
N ILE A 230 22.48 -12.94 3.45
CA ILE A 230 21.87 -12.71 2.13
C ILE A 230 22.97 -12.62 1.06
N ALA A 231 23.91 -11.69 1.22
CA ALA A 231 25.00 -11.48 0.27
C ALA A 231 26.29 -11.02 0.99
N PRO A 232 26.96 -11.93 1.72
CA PRO A 232 28.15 -11.61 2.54
C PRO A 232 29.26 -10.92 1.75
N ASP A 233 29.71 -11.55 0.66
CA ASP A 233 30.85 -11.07 -0.12
C ASP A 233 30.55 -9.73 -0.80
N TRP A 234 29.35 -9.59 -1.37
CA TRP A 234 28.91 -8.35 -2.02
C TRP A 234 28.85 -7.19 -1.00
N ALA A 235 28.24 -7.42 0.16
CA ALA A 235 28.10 -6.38 1.18
C ALA A 235 29.46 -5.95 1.74
N HIS A 236 30.38 -6.90 1.99
CA HIS A 236 31.73 -6.58 2.44
C HIS A 236 32.53 -5.78 1.40
N ASN A 237 32.49 -6.19 0.13
CA ASN A 237 33.17 -5.49 -0.96
C ASN A 237 32.66 -4.06 -1.15
N LEU A 238 31.33 -3.87 -1.13
CA LEU A 238 30.74 -2.55 -1.27
C LEU A 238 31.06 -1.66 -0.07
N ARG A 239 31.05 -2.22 1.16
CA ARG A 239 31.46 -1.49 2.37
C ARG A 239 32.91 -1.03 2.28
N GLN A 240 33.83 -1.88 1.81
CA GLN A 240 35.22 -1.50 1.59
C GLN A 240 35.33 -0.36 0.58
N THR A 241 34.59 -0.44 -0.53
CA THR A 241 34.54 0.60 -1.56
C THR A 241 34.07 1.94 -0.99
N ILE A 242 32.96 1.95 -0.24
CA ILE A 242 32.42 3.16 0.41
C ILE A 242 33.42 3.74 1.42
N THR A 243 34.08 2.88 2.21
CA THR A 243 35.09 3.30 3.18
C THR A 243 36.27 3.98 2.48
N THR A 244 36.75 3.40 1.38
CA THR A 244 37.86 3.99 0.60
C THR A 244 37.46 5.30 -0.06
N ALA A 245 36.25 5.39 -0.62
CA ALA A 245 35.74 6.62 -1.22
C ALA A 245 35.59 7.75 -0.20
N SER A 246 35.09 7.44 1.00
CA SER A 246 34.98 8.38 2.11
C SER A 246 36.36 8.88 2.57
N ALA A 247 37.34 7.99 2.72
CA ALA A 247 38.71 8.37 3.07
C ALA A 247 39.37 9.25 2.01
N MET A 248 38.97 9.13 0.74
CA MET A 248 39.43 9.94 -0.39
C MET A 248 38.61 11.23 -0.60
N GLY A 249 37.65 11.54 0.29
CA GLY A 249 36.79 12.72 0.18
C GLY A 249 35.83 12.72 -1.02
N GLN A 250 35.56 11.54 -1.59
CA GLN A 250 34.60 11.37 -2.68
C GLN A 250 33.17 11.30 -2.13
N PRO A 251 32.16 11.73 -2.92
CA PRO A 251 30.76 11.60 -2.52
C PRO A 251 30.41 10.11 -2.31
N THR A 252 29.82 9.80 -1.15
CA THR A 252 29.36 8.44 -0.82
C THR A 252 28.03 8.15 -1.50
N MET A 253 27.80 6.86 -1.82
CA MET A 253 26.52 6.43 -2.40
C MET A 253 25.39 6.58 -1.39
N SER A 254 24.24 7.05 -1.85
CA SER A 254 23.04 7.06 -1.01
C SER A 254 22.47 5.66 -0.80
N LEU A 255 21.64 5.48 0.22
CA LEU A 255 20.97 4.19 0.46
C LEU A 255 20.08 3.76 -0.73
N ASP A 256 19.47 4.70 -1.45
CA ASP A 256 18.69 4.40 -2.66
C ASP A 256 19.58 3.84 -3.78
N ASP A 257 20.76 4.45 -3.99
CA ASP A 257 21.71 3.98 -5.01
C ASP A 257 22.26 2.59 -4.66
N VAL A 258 22.58 2.36 -3.39
CA VAL A 258 23.05 1.05 -2.90
C VAL A 258 21.98 -0.03 -3.08
N ALA A 259 20.73 0.26 -2.74
CA ALA A 259 19.61 -0.66 -2.93
C ALA A 259 19.36 -0.97 -4.42
N ARG A 260 19.51 0.03 -5.29
CA ARG A 260 19.40 -0.15 -6.75
C ARG A 260 20.48 -1.08 -7.28
N VAL A 261 21.74 -0.86 -6.90
CA VAL A 261 22.87 -1.73 -7.30
C VAL A 261 22.68 -3.14 -6.77
N PHE A 262 22.19 -3.31 -5.54
CA PHE A 262 21.86 -4.62 -4.99
C PHE A 262 20.83 -5.36 -5.86
N ASN A 263 19.71 -4.72 -6.18
CA ASN A 263 18.65 -5.33 -6.98
C ASN A 263 19.15 -5.76 -8.37
N LEU A 264 19.96 -4.92 -9.02
CA LEU A 264 20.57 -5.26 -10.31
C LEU A 264 21.51 -6.47 -10.20
N THR A 265 22.35 -6.50 -9.17
CA THR A 265 23.29 -7.62 -8.94
C THR A 265 22.56 -8.93 -8.68
N MET A 266 21.45 -8.90 -7.94
CA MET A 266 20.63 -10.09 -7.70
C MET A 266 19.97 -10.60 -8.98
N GLN A 267 19.40 -9.71 -9.80
CA GLN A 267 18.81 -10.08 -11.09
C GLN A 267 19.85 -10.69 -12.05
N GLU A 268 21.07 -10.15 -12.08
CA GLU A 268 22.17 -10.72 -12.87
C GLU A 268 22.57 -12.12 -12.40
N HIS A 269 22.62 -12.34 -11.08
CA HIS A 269 22.94 -13.65 -10.50
C HIS A 269 21.84 -14.69 -10.81
N GLU A 270 20.57 -14.29 -10.79
CA GLU A 270 19.45 -15.15 -11.20
C GLU A 270 19.48 -15.47 -12.70
N ALA A 271 19.71 -14.47 -13.54
CA ALA A 271 19.84 -14.63 -14.98
C ALA A 271 21.03 -15.53 -15.36
N SER A 272 22.13 -15.43 -14.63
CA SER A 272 23.33 -16.25 -14.81
C SER A 272 23.16 -17.66 -14.25
N GLY A 273 22.44 -17.83 -13.13
CA GLY A 273 22.14 -19.12 -12.50
C GLY A 273 21.19 -20.01 -13.32
N GLY A 274 20.49 -19.45 -14.30
CA GLY A 274 19.62 -20.16 -15.23
C GLY A 274 20.35 -20.93 -16.35
N LYS A 275 21.66 -20.71 -16.54
CA LYS A 275 22.48 -21.45 -17.49
C LYS A 275 23.60 -22.16 -16.77
N GLY A 276 23.40 -23.46 -16.55
CA GLY A 276 24.45 -24.47 -16.42
C GLY A 276 25.56 -24.12 -15.45
N ARG A 277 25.49 -24.71 -14.26
CA ARG A 277 26.57 -24.85 -13.28
C ARG A 277 27.90 -25.25 -13.96
N SER A 278 28.66 -24.29 -14.46
CA SER A 278 30.08 -24.43 -14.78
C SER A 278 30.84 -23.86 -13.60
N THR A 279 31.56 -24.75 -12.93
CA THR A 279 32.68 -24.49 -12.04
C THR A 279 33.29 -23.11 -12.25
N GLY A 280 33.08 -22.21 -11.28
CA GLY A 280 33.72 -20.91 -11.24
C GLY A 280 35.23 -21.09 -11.10
N VAL A 281 35.95 -20.90 -12.20
CA VAL A 281 37.38 -20.67 -12.20
C VAL A 281 37.56 -19.19 -11.85
N PHE A 282 37.88 -18.90 -10.60
CA PHE A 282 38.50 -17.63 -10.24
C PHE A 282 40.00 -17.76 -10.49
N SER A 283 40.49 -17.12 -11.55
CA SER A 283 41.92 -16.98 -11.80
C SER A 283 42.53 -16.02 -10.77
N THR A 284 43.01 -16.57 -9.66
CA THR A 284 43.98 -15.87 -8.79
C THR A 284 45.36 -16.08 -9.39
N PHE A 285 46.01 -15.00 -9.83
CA PHE A 285 47.43 -14.96 -10.16
C PHE A 285 48.24 -15.41 -8.93
N GLY A 286 48.95 -16.54 -9.05
CA GLY A 286 49.79 -17.08 -7.99
C GLY A 286 50.24 -18.49 -8.35
N GLY A 287 51.28 -18.58 -9.18
CA GLY A 287 51.89 -19.86 -9.55
C GLY A 287 52.72 -20.42 -8.42
N GLU A 288 52.34 -21.59 -7.92
CA GLU A 288 53.25 -22.62 -7.43
C GLU A 288 52.46 -23.93 -7.27
N SER A 289 52.90 -24.97 -7.97
CA SER A 289 52.26 -26.29 -7.96
C SER A 289 52.82 -27.14 -6.83
N ALA A 290 51.95 -27.59 -5.91
CA ALA A 290 52.23 -28.68 -4.98
C ALA A 290 51.25 -29.83 -5.22
N PRO A 291 51.68 -31.09 -5.06
CA PRO A 291 50.96 -32.26 -5.56
C PRO A 291 49.78 -32.65 -4.66
N SER A 292 48.65 -32.94 -5.30
CA SER A 292 47.39 -33.32 -4.67
C SER A 292 47.44 -34.77 -4.17
N GLY A 293 47.61 -34.95 -2.86
CA GLY A 293 47.29 -36.18 -2.14
C GLY A 293 46.08 -35.93 -1.24
N GLY A 294 44.91 -36.49 -1.60
CA GLY A 294 43.68 -36.28 -0.84
C GLY A 294 42.64 -37.36 -1.11
N ASN A 295 42.57 -38.33 -0.20
CA ASN A 295 41.55 -39.36 -0.10
C ASN A 295 40.15 -38.72 0.01
N SER A 296 39.31 -38.83 -1.02
CA SER A 296 37.92 -38.38 -0.98
C SER A 296 36.98 -39.51 -0.56
N GLY A 297 36.82 -39.69 0.75
CA GLY A 297 35.62 -40.31 1.32
C GLY A 297 34.53 -39.25 1.41
N GLY A 298 33.61 -39.21 0.44
CA GLY A 298 32.53 -38.22 0.40
C GLY A 298 31.29 -38.76 -0.30
N SER A 299 30.31 -39.20 0.48
CA SER A 299 28.99 -39.63 0.04
C SER A 299 28.26 -38.51 -0.71
N THR A 300 28.28 -38.54 -2.04
CA THR A 300 27.44 -37.70 -2.89
C THR A 300 26.03 -38.30 -3.00
N GLY A 301 25.06 -37.71 -2.30
CA GLY A 301 23.65 -38.08 -2.38
C GLY A 301 23.06 -37.73 -3.74
N GLY A 302 22.93 -38.72 -4.62
CA GLY A 302 22.19 -38.63 -5.88
C GLY A 302 20.67 -38.49 -5.69
N PRO A 303 19.87 -38.45 -6.78
CA PRO A 303 18.42 -38.35 -6.68
C PRO A 303 17.82 -39.55 -5.93
N ARG A 304 16.86 -39.29 -5.03
CA ARG A 304 16.21 -40.34 -4.23
C ARG A 304 15.40 -41.28 -5.14
N LYS A 305 15.64 -42.58 -5.05
CA LYS A 305 14.95 -43.63 -5.83
C LYS A 305 13.71 -44.13 -5.07
N TYR A 306 12.66 -44.47 -5.81
CA TYR A 306 11.43 -45.05 -5.25
C TYR A 306 11.70 -46.48 -4.76
N CYS A 307 11.33 -46.80 -3.52
CA CYS A 307 11.40 -48.15 -2.98
C CYS A 307 10.06 -48.52 -2.33
N PRO A 308 9.49 -49.72 -2.61
CA PRO A 308 8.19 -50.15 -2.08
C PRO A 308 8.13 -50.26 -0.55
N CYS A 309 9.27 -50.23 0.15
CA CYS A 309 9.31 -50.37 1.61
C CYS A 309 8.69 -49.18 2.38
N LYS A 310 8.42 -48.05 1.71
CA LYS A 310 7.65 -46.92 2.23
C LYS A 310 6.73 -46.36 1.13
N PRO A 311 5.46 -46.80 1.06
CA PRO A 311 4.51 -46.20 0.12
C PRO A 311 4.28 -44.72 0.47
N GLY A 312 4.40 -43.84 -0.52
CA GLY A 312 4.05 -42.41 -0.42
C GLY A 312 5.19 -41.38 -0.31
N LYS A 313 6.49 -41.77 -0.26
CA LYS A 313 7.63 -40.83 -0.34
C LYS A 313 8.83 -41.45 -1.08
N PRO A 314 9.69 -40.65 -1.76
CA PRO A 314 10.91 -41.17 -2.38
C PRO A 314 11.84 -41.73 -1.29
N SER A 315 12.05 -43.05 -1.33
CA SER A 315 12.30 -43.81 -0.12
C SER A 315 13.76 -43.82 0.31
N HIS A 316 14.75 -43.88 -0.60
CA HIS A 316 16.17 -43.91 -0.23
C HIS A 316 17.09 -43.34 -1.33
N TYR A 317 18.35 -43.07 -0.98
CA TYR A 317 19.41 -42.61 -1.89
C TYR A 317 20.12 -43.75 -2.66
N TRP A 318 19.72 -45.00 -2.40
CA TRP A 318 20.28 -46.22 -2.97
C TRP A 318 19.20 -47.01 -3.70
N GLU A 319 19.64 -47.96 -4.54
CA GLU A 319 18.73 -48.76 -5.36
C GLU A 319 17.81 -49.66 -4.53
N PRO A 320 16.56 -49.89 -4.98
CA PRO A 320 15.61 -50.77 -4.29
C PRO A 320 16.14 -52.19 -4.08
N THR A 321 17.02 -52.67 -4.96
CA THR A 321 17.71 -53.97 -4.85
C THR A 321 18.54 -54.10 -3.57
N LYS A 322 19.00 -52.98 -3.00
CA LYS A 322 19.74 -52.91 -1.72
C LYS A 322 18.82 -52.74 -0.51
N CYS A 323 17.50 -52.68 -0.72
CA CYS A 323 16.55 -52.55 0.39
C CYS A 323 16.35 -53.91 1.07
N HIS A 324 16.81 -54.02 2.32
CA HIS A 324 16.69 -55.24 3.10
C HIS A 324 15.24 -55.71 3.26
N ARG A 325 14.29 -54.78 3.47
CA ARG A 325 12.85 -55.11 3.55
C ARG A 325 12.28 -55.65 2.25
N LEU A 326 12.76 -55.15 1.09
CA LEU A 326 12.33 -55.64 -0.21
C LEU A 326 12.94 -57.03 -0.48
N GLN A 327 14.23 -57.21 -0.18
CA GLN A 327 14.87 -58.52 -0.28
C GLN A 327 14.18 -59.56 0.59
N GLN A 328 13.87 -59.23 1.86
CA GLN A 328 13.09 -60.10 2.75
C GLN A 328 11.72 -60.47 2.18
N ALA A 329 11.01 -59.50 1.58
CA ALA A 329 9.70 -59.76 0.97
C ALA A 329 9.77 -60.66 -0.27
N ILE A 330 10.86 -60.57 -1.04
CA ILE A 330 11.06 -61.39 -2.24
C ILE A 330 11.58 -62.79 -1.89
N THR A 331 12.49 -62.91 -0.91
CA THR A 331 13.14 -64.19 -0.59
C THR A 331 12.46 -64.97 0.53
N GLY A 332 11.59 -64.33 1.33
CA GLY A 332 10.85 -64.97 2.42
C GLY A 332 11.71 -65.40 3.62
N ILE A 333 12.99 -65.01 3.67
CA ILE A 333 13.91 -65.40 4.74
C ILE A 333 13.90 -64.34 5.85
N HIS A 334 13.36 -64.70 7.02
CA HIS A 334 13.46 -63.91 8.25
C HIS A 334 14.84 -64.12 8.89
N GLY A 335 15.65 -63.05 8.93
CA GLY A 335 17.09 -63.18 9.16
C GLY A 335 17.49 -63.54 10.59
N GLN A 336 18.47 -64.44 10.70
CA GLN A 336 19.55 -64.36 11.68
C GLN A 336 20.85 -64.84 11.02
N ASN A 337 21.88 -63.99 11.05
CA ASN A 337 23.30 -64.28 10.81
C ASN A 337 23.68 -65.17 9.60
N ALA A 338 24.14 -64.53 8.52
CA ALA A 338 25.02 -65.19 7.54
C ALA A 338 26.13 -64.23 7.10
N PHE A 339 26.97 -63.82 8.05
CA PHE A 339 28.37 -63.52 7.75
C PHE A 339 29.10 -64.87 7.77
N SER A 340 29.46 -65.37 6.58
CA SER A 340 30.47 -66.40 6.29
C SER A 340 29.95 -67.50 5.36
N ALA A 341 30.21 -67.36 4.06
CA ALA A 341 30.64 -68.47 3.22
C ALA A 341 31.26 -67.86 1.97
N GLY A 342 32.58 -67.69 2.03
CA GLY A 342 33.37 -67.36 0.86
C GLY A 342 33.25 -68.46 -0.19
N LEU A 343 33.27 -68.00 -1.44
CA LEU A 343 33.76 -68.71 -2.61
C LEU A 343 34.79 -69.79 -2.26
N ASN A 344 34.54 -71.04 -2.67
CA ASN A 344 35.54 -71.88 -3.32
C ASN A 344 34.92 -73.18 -3.81
N GLN A 345 34.97 -73.40 -5.12
CA GLN A 345 35.53 -74.62 -5.70
C GLN A 345 35.81 -74.38 -7.19
N PRO A 346 37.06 -74.60 -7.65
CA PRO A 346 37.35 -74.96 -9.03
C PRO A 346 37.58 -76.47 -9.18
N VAL A 347 37.36 -76.91 -10.41
CA VAL A 347 37.53 -78.25 -11.04
C VAL A 347 36.36 -79.20 -10.86
#